data_AF-A0A1Q9NYN1-F1
#
_entry.id   AF-A0A1Q9NYN1-F1
#
_cell.length_a   1.000
_cell.length_b   1.000
_cell.length_c   1.000
_cell.angle_alpha   90.00
_cell.angle_beta   90.00
_cell.angle_gamma   90.00
#
_symmetry.space_group_name_H-M   'P 1'
#
loop_
_entity.id
_entity.type
_entity.pdbx_description
1 polymer ?
#
loop_
_entity_poly.entity_id
_entity_poly.type
_entity_poly.pdbx_seq_one_letter_code
_entity_poly.pdbx_strand_id
1 'polypeptide(L)'
;MTVVRGIIREIGKSRTTQVSSRRWYGTTDIVVQHEETGQTYSVRISASVMDRHRFLPRVGMKVILHGYVEEAEYGLSDFVVSRVTDIKHEGAGVKKVHKLD
;
A
#
# COMPACT_ATOMS: atom_id res chain seq x y z
N MET A 1 -11.23 2.96 11.76
CA MET A 1 -10.21 2.37 10.85
C MET A 1 -10.94 1.95 9.59
N THR A 2 -10.52 2.49 8.45
CA THR A 2 -11.20 2.32 7.15
C THR A 2 -10.48 1.26 6.33
N VAL A 3 -11.24 0.53 5.51
CA VAL A 3 -10.72 -0.48 4.60
C VAL A 3 -10.89 0.03 3.17
N VAL A 4 -9.78 0.16 2.43
CA VAL A 4 -9.79 0.54 1.02
C VAL A 4 -9.39 -0.68 0.20
N ARG A 5 -10.22 -1.08 -0.76
CA ARG A 5 -9.92 -2.15 -1.71
C ARG A 5 -9.71 -1.54 -3.08
N GLY A 6 -8.67 -1.97 -3.79
CA GLY A 6 -8.41 -1.41 -5.11
C GLY A 6 -7.16 -1.96 -5.78
N ILE A 7 -6.87 -1.43 -6.96
CA ILE A 7 -5.72 -1.78 -7.77
C ILE A 7 -4.65 -0.71 -7.63
N ILE A 8 -3.39 -1.10 -7.47
CA ILE A 8 -2.26 -0.16 -7.57
C ILE A 8 -2.15 0.34 -9.01
N ARG A 9 -2.41 1.63 -9.21
CA ARG A 9 -2.29 2.34 -10.50
C ARG A 9 -0.88 2.84 -10.72
N GLU A 10 -0.27 3.38 -9.68
CA GLU A 10 1.03 4.03 -9.76
C GLU A 10 1.87 3.72 -8.53
N ILE A 11 3.17 3.65 -8.74
CA ILE A 11 4.17 3.57 -7.67
C ILE A 11 5.04 4.80 -7.79
N GLY A 12 4.94 5.67 -6.81
CA GLY A 12 5.75 6.87 -6.71
C GLY A 12 7.19 6.57 -6.27
N LYS A 13 7.95 7.65 -6.05
CA LYS A 13 9.34 7.54 -5.64
C LYS A 13 9.45 6.90 -4.25
N SER A 14 10.30 5.89 -4.15
CA SER A 14 10.75 5.39 -2.85
C SER A 14 11.80 6.33 -2.28
N ARG A 15 11.63 6.73 -1.02
CA ARG A 15 12.59 7.54 -0.26
C ARG A 15 13.18 6.67 0.83
N THR A 16 14.50 6.71 0.99
CA THR A 16 15.17 6.03 2.10
C THR A 16 15.85 7.07 2.97
N THR A 17 15.48 7.12 4.24
CA THR A 17 16.03 8.05 5.22
C THR A 17 16.93 7.27 6.19
N GLN A 18 18.16 7.75 6.38
CA GLN A 18 19.04 7.20 7.40
C GLN A 18 18.58 7.68 8.78
N VAL A 19 18.23 6.75 9.66
CA VAL A 19 17.81 7.04 11.05
C VAL A 19 18.99 6.94 12.01
N SER A 20 19.96 6.07 11.70
CA SER A 20 21.22 5.96 12.44
C SER A 20 22.31 5.35 11.56
N SER A 21 23.53 5.25 12.07
CA SER A 21 24.66 4.60 11.38
C SER A 21 24.36 3.17 10.90
N ARG A 22 23.38 2.48 11.50
CA ARG A 22 22.99 1.10 11.15
C ARG A 22 21.51 0.90 10.82
N ARG A 23 20.71 1.97 10.80
CA ARG A 23 19.27 1.87 10.52
C ARG A 23 18.86 2.83 9.43
N TRP A 24 18.26 2.28 8.39
CA TRP A 24 17.65 3.00 7.28
C TRP A 24 16.16 2.70 7.26
N TYR A 25 15.35 3.71 6.99
CA TYR A 25 13.91 3.60 6.91
C TYR A 25 13.45 4.02 5.52
N GLY A 26 12.80 3.10 4.82
CA GLY A 26 12.20 3.36 3.51
C GLY A 26 10.75 3.78 3.63
N THR A 27 10.32 4.68 2.76
CA THR A 27 8.90 4.96 2.49
C THR A 27 8.67 4.99 1.00
N THR A 28 7.57 4.41 0.54
CA THR A 28 7.16 4.44 -0.86
C THR A 28 5.75 5.00 -0.92
N ASP A 29 5.50 5.93 -1.84
CA ASP A 29 4.16 6.42 -2.11
C ASP A 29 3.55 5.55 -3.22
N ILE A 30 2.30 5.10 -3.07
CA ILE A 30 1.54 4.36 -4.09
C ILE A 30 0.19 5.03 -4.29
N VAL A 31 -0.37 4.89 -5.49
CA VAL A 31 -1.75 5.30 -5.80
C VAL A 31 -2.59 4.06 -6.00
N VAL A 32 -3.66 3.95 -5.22
CA VAL A 32 -4.63 2.86 -5.30
C VAL A 32 -5.94 3.39 -5.85
N GLN A 33 -6.48 2.74 -6.87
CA GLN A 33 -7.80 3.06 -7.41
C GLN A 33 -8.82 2.02 -6.97
N HIS A 34 -9.94 2.47 -6.42
CA HIS A 34 -11.05 1.60 -6.10
C HIS A 34 -11.77 1.13 -7.37
N GLU A 35 -12.02 -0.17 -7.52
CA GLU A 35 -12.55 -0.74 -8.77
C GLU A 35 -13.98 -0.25 -9.07
N GLU A 36 -14.83 -0.16 -8.06
CA GLU A 36 -16.25 0.20 -8.25
C GLU A 36 -16.49 1.70 -8.39
N THR A 37 -15.87 2.52 -7.52
CA THR A 37 -16.11 3.97 -7.49
C THR A 37 -15.17 4.76 -8.40
N GLY A 38 -14.09 4.14 -8.89
CA GLY A 38 -13.06 4.79 -9.69
C GLY A 38 -12.18 5.79 -8.92
N GLN A 39 -12.48 6.02 -7.64
CA GLN A 39 -11.77 6.96 -6.77
C GLN A 39 -10.33 6.54 -6.52
N THR A 40 -9.46 7.53 -6.37
CA THR A 40 -8.03 7.35 -6.19
C THR A 40 -7.58 7.73 -4.79
N TYR A 41 -6.69 6.91 -4.24
CA TYR A 41 -6.19 7.00 -2.88
C TYR A 41 -4.67 7.07 -2.94
N SER A 42 -4.10 8.18 -2.46
CA SER A 42 -2.66 8.32 -2.26
C SER A 42 -2.26 7.70 -0.92
N VAL A 43 -1.32 6.77 -0.97
CA VAL A 43 -1.00 5.92 0.17
C VAL A 43 0.50 5.94 0.38
N ARG A 44 0.96 6.37 1.55
CA ARG A 44 2.36 6.24 1.95
C ARG A 44 2.57 4.95 2.72
N ILE A 45 3.31 4.02 2.14
CA ILE A 45 3.73 2.78 2.81
C ILE A 45 5.14 2.92 3.35
N SER A 46 5.39 2.33 4.51
CA SER A 46 6.68 2.32 5.17
C SER A 46 7.37 0.97 5.10
N ALA A 47 8.70 0.97 5.24
CA ALA A 47 9.51 -0.24 5.25
C ALA A 47 9.09 -1.24 6.33
N SER A 48 8.64 -0.76 7.50
CA SER A 48 8.13 -1.64 8.56
C SER A 48 6.83 -2.36 8.16
N VAL A 49 5.91 -1.66 7.48
CA VAL A 49 4.67 -2.26 6.96
C VAL A 49 4.99 -3.22 5.83
N MET A 50 5.87 -2.83 4.90
CA MET A 50 6.31 -3.68 3.80
C MET A 50 6.98 -4.96 4.30
N ASP A 51 7.88 -4.88 5.28
CA ASP A 51 8.57 -6.04 5.85
C ASP A 51 7.60 -6.98 6.59
N ARG A 52 6.72 -6.42 7.42
CA ARG A 52 5.68 -7.18 8.14
C ARG A 52 4.81 -8.01 7.19
N HIS A 53 4.51 -7.48 6.02
CA HIS A 53 3.68 -8.13 5.00
C HIS A 53 4.47 -8.80 3.89
N ARG A 54 5.81 -8.77 3.93
CA ARG A 54 6.70 -9.12 2.81
C ARG A 54 6.18 -8.57 1.47
N PHE A 55 5.68 -7.35 1.53
CA PHE A 55 4.91 -6.70 0.49
C PHE A 55 5.82 -5.85 -0.39
N LEU A 56 5.83 -6.14 -1.69
CA LEU A 56 6.51 -5.32 -2.69
C LEU A 56 5.45 -4.81 -3.67
N PRO A 57 5.15 -3.49 -3.67
CA PRO A 57 4.11 -2.93 -4.53
C PRO A 57 4.46 -3.16 -6.00
N ARG A 58 3.46 -3.52 -6.80
CA ARG A 58 3.55 -3.60 -8.27
C ARG A 58 2.29 -2.99 -8.88
N VAL A 59 2.43 -2.30 -10.00
CA VAL A 59 1.29 -1.77 -10.76
C VAL A 59 0.41 -2.94 -11.22
N GLY A 60 -0.92 -2.76 -11.18
CA GLY A 60 -1.92 -3.78 -11.52
C GLY A 60 -2.24 -4.76 -10.39
N MET A 61 -1.57 -4.64 -9.24
CA MET A 61 -1.80 -5.52 -8.10
C MET A 61 -3.04 -5.08 -7.31
N LYS A 62 -3.95 -6.03 -7.05
CA LYS A 62 -5.11 -5.83 -6.18
C LYS A 62 -4.71 -5.89 -4.72
N VAL A 63 -5.06 -4.85 -3.96
CA VAL A 63 -4.68 -4.68 -2.57
C VAL A 63 -5.86 -4.27 -1.70
N ILE A 64 -5.79 -4.70 -0.45
CA ILE A 64 -6.68 -4.30 0.63
C ILE A 64 -5.83 -3.54 1.65
N LEU A 65 -6.14 -2.27 1.85
CA LEU A 65 -5.46 -1.36 2.74
C LEU A 65 -6.29 -1.13 3.99
N HIS A 66 -5.67 -1.24 5.16
CA HIS A 66 -6.27 -0.84 6.43
C HIS A 66 -5.58 0.41 6.94
N GLY A 67 -6.33 1.50 7.10
CA GLY A 67 -5.76 2.76 7.57
C GLY A 67 -6.79 3.83 7.90
N TYR A 68 -6.29 5.03 8.15
CA TYR A 68 -7.10 6.23 8.29
C TYR A 68 -7.09 6.96 6.95
N VAL A 69 -8.29 7.31 6.47
CA VAL A 69 -8.51 7.99 5.19
C VAL A 69 -8.94 9.41 5.50
N GLU A 70 -8.29 10.37 4.87
CA GLU A 70 -8.55 11.80 4.96
C GLU A 70 -8.82 12.34 3.55
N GLU A 71 -9.70 13.33 3.42
CA GLU A 71 -9.91 14.03 2.14
C GLU A 71 -8.65 14.80 1.76
N ALA A 72 -8.24 14.70 0.50
CA ALA A 72 -7.04 15.37 0.03
C ALA A 72 -7.33 16.86 -0.21
N GLU A 73 -6.87 17.75 0.68
CA GLU A 73 -7.07 19.20 0.47
C GLU A 73 -6.30 19.77 -0.75
N TYR A 74 -5.22 19.11 -1.21
CA TYR A 74 -4.30 19.67 -2.23
C TYR A 74 -3.64 18.63 -3.16
N GLY A 75 -4.27 17.49 -3.44
CA GLY A 75 -3.67 16.37 -4.21
C GLY A 75 -4.30 16.09 -5.57
N LEU A 76 -3.54 15.42 -6.47
CA LEU A 76 -4.03 14.79 -7.71
C LEU A 76 -4.90 13.54 -7.46
N SER A 77 -5.22 13.24 -6.20
CA SER A 77 -6.01 12.09 -5.77
C SER A 77 -7.15 12.54 -4.89
N ASP A 78 -8.23 11.78 -4.89
CA ASP A 78 -9.46 12.12 -4.17
C ASP A 78 -9.28 12.01 -2.64
N PHE A 79 -8.43 11.06 -2.21
CA PHE A 79 -8.20 10.77 -0.79
C PHE A 79 -6.73 10.48 -0.47
N VAL A 80 -6.34 10.74 0.78
CA VAL A 80 -5.03 10.37 1.33
C VAL A 80 -5.20 9.35 2.45
N VAL A 81 -4.40 8.28 2.42
CA VAL A 81 -4.31 7.32 3.51
C VAL A 81 -3.11 7.67 4.38
N SER A 82 -3.37 8.37 5.49
CA SER A 82 -2.34 8.99 6.34
C SER A 82 -1.60 7.97 7.23
N ARG A 83 -2.27 6.89 7.64
CA ARG A 83 -1.68 5.85 8.49
C ARG A 83 -2.08 4.45 8.05
N VAL A 84 -1.25 3.86 7.19
CA VAL A 84 -1.37 2.45 6.79
C VAL A 84 -0.92 1.56 7.94
N THR A 85 -1.80 0.68 8.36
CA THR A 85 -1.56 -0.27 9.46
C THR A 85 -1.30 -1.68 8.96
N ASP A 86 -1.93 -2.05 7.85
CA ASP A 86 -1.89 -3.39 7.27
C ASP A 86 -2.16 -3.30 5.77
N ILE A 87 -1.46 -4.12 4.98
CA ILE A 87 -1.68 -4.25 3.54
C ILE A 87 -1.76 -5.73 3.18
N LYS A 88 -2.82 -6.11 2.46
CA LYS A 88 -3.02 -7.48 1.99
C LYS A 88 -3.19 -7.47 0.49
N HIS A 89 -2.75 -8.54 -0.17
CA HIS A 89 -3.16 -8.78 -1.55
C HIS A 89 -4.55 -9.41 -1.55
N GLU A 90 -5.38 -9.03 -2.50
CA GLU A 90 -6.61 -9.77 -2.74
C GLU A 90 -6.25 -11.21 -3.19
N GLY A 91 -6.69 -12.22 -2.44
CA GLY A 91 -6.27 -13.62 -2.62
C GLY A 91 -5.17 -14.12 -1.67
N ALA A 92 -4.58 -13.28 -0.81
CA ALA A 92 -3.56 -13.68 0.17
C ALA A 92 -4.06 -14.64 1.28
N GLY A 93 -5.34 -15.01 1.26
CA GLY A 93 -5.92 -16.04 2.13
C GLY A 93 -5.72 -17.49 1.66
N VAL A 94 -5.27 -17.71 0.42
CA VAL A 94 -4.98 -19.05 -0.10
C VAL A 94 -3.48 -19.22 -0.23
N LYS A 95 -2.86 -19.83 0.80
CA LYS A 95 -1.60 -20.55 0.59
C LYS A 95 -1.87 -21.56 -0.51
N LYS A 96 -1.27 -21.37 -1.68
CA LYS A 96 -1.17 -22.40 -2.72
C LYS A 96 -0.78 -23.71 -2.03
N VAL A 97 -1.66 -24.71 -2.04
CA VAL A 97 -1.26 -26.09 -1.79
C VAL A 97 -0.44 -26.48 -3.01
N HIS A 98 0.88 -26.41 -2.88
CA HIS A 98 1.75 -27.09 -3.82
C HIS A 98 1.59 -28.58 -3.54
N LYS A 99 0.72 -29.27 -4.28
CA LYS A 99 0.91 -30.70 -4.52
C LYS A 99 2.18 -30.80 -5.36
N LEU A 100 3.26 -31.21 -4.71
CA LEU A 100 4.37 -31.85 -5.39
C LEU A 100 3.78 -33.19 -5.87
N ASP A 101 3.64 -33.33 -7.18
CA ASP A 101 3.60 -34.65 -7.83
C ASP A 101 5.06 -35.04 -8.12
#